data_AF-A0A8H7TQ96-F1
#
_entry.id   AF-A0A8H7TQ96-F1
#
_cell.length_a   1.000
_cell.length_b   1.000
_cell.length_c   1.000
_cell.angle_alpha   90.00
_cell.angle_beta   90.00
_cell.angle_gamma   90.00
#
_symmetry.space_group_name_H-M   'P 1'
#
loop_
_entity.id
_entity.type
_entity.pdbx_description
1 polymer ?
#
loop_
_entity_poly.entity_id
_entity_poly.type
_entity_poly.pdbx_seq_one_letter_code
_entity_poly.pdbx_strand_id
1 'polypeptide(L)'
;MFGSYIMFHHVRGVPFDFNSGAFDNLNMWEQIDNGAQYTPTKKFLLSVPIMLFLLSTHYTHYDLAYFSINFLAVLGVVIPKLPFSHRMRFGLFSGVPEE
;
A
#
# COMPACT_ATOMS: atom_id res chain seq x y z
N MET A 1 7.78 -2.13 -7.12
CA MET A 1 6.57 -2.42 -6.30
C MET A 1 6.91 -2.83 -4.88
N PHE A 2 7.85 -3.76 -4.65
CA PHE A 2 8.18 -4.29 -3.31
C PHE A 2 8.56 -3.23 -2.25
N GLY A 3 9.49 -2.31 -2.55
CA GLY A 3 9.88 -1.27 -1.60
C GLY A 3 8.73 -0.35 -1.18
N SER A 4 7.84 0.00 -2.12
CA SER A 4 6.63 0.77 -1.83
C SER A 4 5.68 0.00 -0.90
N TYR A 5 5.55 -1.31 -1.07
CA TYR A 5 4.75 -2.14 -0.17
C TYR A 5 5.31 -2.14 1.26
N ILE A 6 6.61 -2.35 1.42
CA ILE A 6 7.26 -2.34 2.74
C ILE A 6 7.03 -1.00 3.42
N MET A 7 7.38 0.08 2.74
CA MET A 7 7.27 1.44 3.28
C MET A 7 5.83 1.75 3.71
N PHE A 8 4.84 1.52 2.85
CA PHE A 8 3.48 1.98 3.09
C PHE A 8 2.61 1.03 3.92
N HIS A 9 2.89 -0.27 3.91
CA HIS A 9 1.99 -1.28 4.50
C HIS A 9 2.64 -2.18 5.55
N HIS A 10 3.98 -2.27 5.59
CA HIS A 10 4.69 -3.05 6.61
C HIS A 10 5.20 -2.17 7.76
N VAL A 11 5.82 -1.03 7.45
CA VAL A 11 6.34 -0.09 8.46
C VAL A 11 5.18 0.60 9.19
N ARG A 12 5.24 0.62 10.52
CA ARG A 12 4.24 1.22 11.43
C ARG A 12 4.89 2.19 12.40
N GLY A 13 4.05 3.05 12.99
CA GLY A 13 4.48 4.04 13.98
C GLY A 13 5.35 5.15 13.38
N VAL A 14 5.88 5.98 14.27
CA VAL A 14 6.81 7.07 13.98
C VAL A 14 7.94 7.03 15.03
N PRO A 15 9.22 6.98 14.63
CA PRO A 15 10.31 6.66 15.57
C PRO A 15 10.67 7.77 16.56
N PHE A 16 10.27 9.02 16.31
CA PHE A 16 10.76 10.18 17.07
C PHE A 16 9.67 11.17 17.52
N ASP A 17 8.39 10.84 17.30
CA ASP A 17 7.29 11.76 17.60
C ASP A 17 6.57 11.35 18.89
N PHE A 18 6.27 12.32 19.76
CA PHE A 18 5.58 12.10 21.03
C PHE A 18 4.07 12.26 20.83
N ASN A 19 3.50 11.34 20.04
CA ASN A 19 2.08 11.29 19.66
C ASN A 19 1.21 10.49 20.65
N SER A 20 1.69 10.19 21.86
CA SER A 20 1.00 9.35 22.86
C SER A 20 0.50 8.00 22.31
N GLY A 21 1.22 7.44 21.33
CA GLY A 21 0.88 6.16 20.69
C GLY A 21 -0.21 6.23 19.61
N ALA A 22 -0.61 7.43 19.17
CA ALA A 22 -1.70 7.59 18.19
C ALA A 22 -1.45 6.85 16.85
N PHE A 23 -0.18 6.65 16.47
CA PHE A 23 0.21 6.03 15.20
C PHE A 23 0.84 4.63 15.33
N ASP A 24 1.00 4.09 16.53
CA ASP A 24 1.75 2.83 16.78
C ASP A 24 1.15 1.64 16.02
N ASN A 25 -0.18 1.64 15.91
CA ASN A 25 -0.92 0.59 15.23
C ASN A 25 -1.24 0.90 13.77
N LEU A 26 -0.81 2.06 13.26
CA LEU A 26 -1.08 2.50 11.88
C LEU A 26 0.18 2.37 11.03
N ASN A 27 0.01 1.84 9.81
CA ASN A 27 1.08 1.83 8.82
C ASN A 27 1.24 3.22 8.19
N MET A 28 2.36 3.47 7.50
CA MET A 28 2.62 4.78 6.91
C MET A 28 1.53 5.25 5.94
N TRP A 29 0.91 4.34 5.17
CA TRP A 29 -0.21 4.70 4.28
C TRP A 29 -1.41 5.29 5.04
N GLU A 30 -1.74 4.66 6.16
CA GLU A 30 -2.85 5.06 7.02
C GLU A 30 -2.57 6.38 7.75
N GLN A 31 -1.30 6.70 7.99
CA GLN A 31 -0.89 7.96 8.65
C GLN A 31 -0.96 9.18 7.72
N ILE A 32 -0.79 9.00 6.40
CA ILE A 32 -0.79 10.11 5.42
C ILE A 32 -2.05 10.97 5.58
N ASP A 33 -1.84 12.29 5.62
CA ASP A 33 -2.86 13.32 5.76
C ASP A 33 -3.82 13.06 6.93
N ASN A 34 -3.27 12.64 8.08
CA ASN A 34 -4.04 12.30 9.29
C ASN A 34 -5.11 11.23 9.05
N GLY A 35 -4.86 10.30 8.12
CA GLY A 35 -5.81 9.25 7.78
C GLY A 35 -6.93 9.67 6.82
N ALA A 36 -6.97 10.93 6.39
CA ALA A 36 -7.92 11.39 5.39
C ALA A 36 -7.80 10.54 4.11
N GLN A 37 -8.95 10.17 3.54
CA GLN A 37 -9.01 9.39 2.30
C GLN A 37 -9.16 10.32 1.11
N TYR A 38 -8.76 9.85 -0.09
CA TYR A 38 -8.93 10.58 -1.35
C TYR A 38 -8.28 11.97 -1.43
N THR A 39 -7.25 12.21 -0.62
CA THR A 39 -6.43 13.43 -0.68
C THR A 39 -5.59 13.47 -1.96
N PRO A 40 -5.11 14.65 -2.40
CA PRO A 40 -4.22 14.78 -3.55
C PRO A 40 -2.99 13.87 -3.44
N THR A 41 -2.37 13.81 -2.25
CA THR A 41 -1.21 12.95 -1.96
C THR A 41 -1.54 11.48 -2.18
N LYS A 42 -2.64 10.97 -1.60
CA LYS A 42 -3.03 9.56 -1.77
C LYS A 42 -3.42 9.24 -3.20
N LYS A 43 -4.11 10.16 -3.90
CA LYS A 43 -4.45 9.98 -5.33
C LYS A 43 -3.20 9.89 -6.19
N PHE A 44 -2.20 10.75 -5.94
CA PHE A 44 -0.91 10.69 -6.62
C PHE A 44 -0.18 9.38 -6.35
N LEU A 45 -0.01 8.99 -5.08
CA LEU A 45 0.69 7.76 -4.72
C LEU A 45 -0.03 6.49 -5.21
N LEU A 46 -1.36 6.53 -5.35
CA LEU A 46 -2.15 5.47 -5.96
C LEU A 46 -1.96 5.41 -7.48
N SER A 47 -1.81 6.55 -8.16
CA SER A 47 -1.70 6.61 -9.61
C SER A 47 -0.32 6.16 -10.11
N VAL A 48 0.77 6.41 -9.36
CA VAL A 48 2.13 6.00 -9.75
C VAL A 48 2.23 4.51 -10.14
N PRO A 49 1.83 3.53 -9.30
CA PRO A 49 1.96 2.12 -9.67
C PRO A 49 1.07 1.73 -10.86
N ILE A 50 -0.08 2.38 -11.03
CA ILE A 50 -1.00 2.16 -12.17
C ILE A 50 -0.34 2.66 -13.46
N MET A 51 0.22 3.87 -13.46
CA MET A 51 0.90 4.43 -14.64
C MET A 51 2.13 3.59 -15.03
N LEU A 52 2.92 3.14 -14.05
CA LEU A 52 4.05 2.24 -14.32
C LEU A 52 3.61 0.90 -14.91
N PHE A 53 2.49 0.34 -14.46
CA PHE A 53 1.91 -0.87 -15.04
C PHE A 53 1.46 -0.66 -16.50
N LEU A 54 0.78 0.45 -16.79
CA LEU A 54 0.34 0.78 -18.14
C LEU A 54 1.52 1.01 -19.08
N LEU A 55 2.53 1.76 -18.64
CA LEU A 55 3.76 1.96 -19.39
C LEU A 55 4.48 0.63 -19.64
N SER A 56 4.64 -0.21 -18.62
CA SER A 56 5.25 -1.53 -18.78
C SER A 56 4.49 -2.37 -19.81
N THR A 57 3.17 -2.42 -19.73
CA THR A 57 2.34 -3.19 -20.66
C THR A 57 2.50 -2.70 -22.10
N HIS A 58 2.61 -1.38 -22.30
CA HIS A 58 2.85 -0.78 -23.60
C HIS A 58 4.23 -1.17 -24.16
N TYR A 59 5.29 -1.05 -23.36
CA TYR A 59 6.66 -1.34 -23.80
C TYR A 59 6.98 -2.83 -23.93
N THR A 60 6.24 -3.71 -23.25
CA THR A 60 6.35 -5.17 -23.46
C THR A 60 5.41 -5.67 -24.55
N HIS A 61 4.86 -4.78 -25.38
CA HIS A 61 3.98 -5.12 -26.50
C HIS A 61 2.82 -6.06 -26.12
N TYR A 62 2.24 -5.88 -24.93
CA TYR A 62 1.13 -6.70 -24.42
C TYR A 62 1.43 -8.21 -24.32
N ASP A 63 2.70 -8.60 -24.20
CA ASP A 63 3.07 -9.97 -23.89
C ASP A 63 2.37 -10.46 -22.62
N LEU A 64 1.74 -11.64 -22.71
CA LEU A 64 0.88 -12.16 -21.66
C LEU A 64 1.65 -12.47 -20.37
N ALA A 65 2.88 -12.98 -20.47
CA ALA A 65 3.65 -13.35 -19.28
C ALA A 65 4.07 -12.11 -18.49
N TYR A 66 4.62 -11.10 -19.17
CA TYR A 66 4.97 -9.83 -18.53
C TYR A 66 3.75 -9.08 -18.03
N PHE A 67 2.64 -9.11 -18.77
CA PHE A 67 1.37 -8.55 -18.33
C PHE A 67 0.90 -9.19 -17.02
N SER A 68 0.82 -10.53 -16.96
CA SER A 68 0.34 -11.24 -15.77
C SER A 68 1.19 -10.96 -14.54
N ILE A 69 2.53 -10.97 -14.68
CA ILE A 69 3.45 -10.69 -13.56
C ILE A 69 3.26 -9.26 -13.05
N ASN A 70 3.26 -8.27 -13.95
CA ASN A 70 3.08 -6.87 -13.56
C ASN A 70 1.68 -6.58 -13.03
N PHE A 71 0.66 -7.27 -13.54
CA PHE A 71 -0.72 -7.16 -13.07
C PHE A 71 -0.86 -7.68 -11.63
N LEU A 72 -0.29 -8.84 -11.31
CA LEU A 72 -0.27 -9.34 -9.92
C LEU A 72 0.52 -8.40 -8.99
N ALA A 73 1.64 -7.86 -9.47
CA ALA A 73 2.44 -6.90 -8.70
C ALA A 73 1.69 -5.59 -8.44
N VAL A 74 0.94 -5.05 -9.41
CA VAL A 74 0.15 -3.83 -9.23
C VAL A 74 -1.04 -4.07 -8.28
N LEU A 75 -1.71 -5.22 -8.37
CA LEU A 75 -2.78 -5.59 -7.44
C LEU A 75 -2.26 -5.65 -5.99
N GLY A 76 -1.10 -6.27 -5.77
CA GLY A 76 -0.49 -6.37 -4.43
C GLY A 76 -0.16 -5.03 -3.79
N VAL A 77 0.08 -3.96 -4.57
CA VAL A 77 0.35 -2.63 -4.03
C VAL A 77 -0.83 -1.67 -4.06
N VAL A 78 -1.82 -1.90 -4.92
CA VAL A 78 -3.03 -1.07 -5.07
C VAL A 78 -4.10 -1.48 -4.06
N ILE A 79 -4.38 -2.78 -3.92
CA ILE A 79 -5.42 -3.27 -3.00
C ILE A 79 -5.25 -2.72 -1.58
N PRO A 80 -4.04 -2.76 -0.97
CA PRO A 80 -3.85 -2.27 0.39
C PRO A 80 -3.97 -0.73 0.51
N LYS A 81 -3.93 0.00 -0.61
CA LYS A 81 -4.11 1.46 -0.64
C LYS A 81 -5.57 1.89 -0.69
N LEU A 82 -6.48 0.99 -1.07
CA LEU A 82 -7.90 1.30 -1.20
C LEU A 82 -8.56 1.45 0.18
N PRO A 83 -9.57 2.32 0.33
CA PRO A 83 -10.17 2.60 1.64
C PRO A 83 -10.77 1.39 2.35
N PHE A 84 -11.25 0.38 1.61
CA PHE A 84 -11.78 -0.84 2.21
C PHE A 84 -10.70 -1.67 2.93
N SER A 85 -9.42 -1.47 2.58
CA SER A 85 -8.29 -2.15 3.22
C SER A 85 -7.79 -1.42 4.46
N HIS A 86 -8.45 -0.34 4.87
CA HIS A 86 -8.07 0.42 6.05
C HIS A 86 -8.06 -0.48 7.30
N ARG A 87 -6.95 -0.48 8.04
CA ARG A 87 -6.72 -1.29 9.25
C ARG A 87 -6.79 -2.80 9.04
N MET A 88 -6.96 -3.28 7.81
CA MET A 88 -6.86 -4.70 7.52
C MET A 88 -5.41 -5.15 7.72
N ARG A 89 -5.24 -6.26 8.46
CA ARG A 89 -3.93 -6.85 8.74
C ARG A 89 -3.92 -8.26 8.19
N PHE A 90 -3.12 -8.47 7.15
CA PHE A 90 -2.83 -9.82 6.66
C PHE A 90 -1.65 -10.36 7.46
N GLY A 91 -1.94 -11.19 8.46
CA GLY A 91 -0.95 -11.95 9.21
C GLY A 91 -1.14 -13.43 8.93
N LEU A 92 -0.19 -14.06 8.23
CA LEU A 92 -0.13 -15.52 8.14
C LEU A 92 0.13 -16.19 9.51
N PHE A 93 0.50 -15.38 10.52
CA PHE A 93 0.83 -15.82 11.89
C PHE A 93 0.34 -14.83 12.97
N SER A 94 -0.65 -13.98 12.67
CA SER A 94 -1.28 -13.20 13.75
C SER A 94 -2.06 -14.19 14.61
N GLY A 95 -1.61 -14.39 15.85
CA GLY A 95 -2.30 -15.24 16.82
C GLY A 95 -3.78 -14.85 16.96
N VAL A 96 -4.57 -15.79 17.49
CA VAL A 96 -5.99 -15.56 17.79
C VAL A 96 -6.12 -14.25 18.58
N PRO A 97 -7.02 -13.33 18.20
CA PRO A 97 -7.24 -12.11 18.97
C PRO A 97 -7.53 -12.48 20.42
N GLU A 98 -6.76 -11.98 21.37
CA GLU A 98 -7.12 -12.09 22.79
C GLU A 98 -8.36 -11.21 23.02
N GLU A 99 -9.39 -11.80 23.63
CA GLU A 99 -10.67 -11.15 23.96
C GLU A 99 -10.53 -9.97 24.92
#